data_AF-A0A0B2PHH4-F1
#
_entry.id   AF-A0A0B2PHH4-F1
#
_cell.length_a   1.000
_cell.length_b   1.000
_cell.length_c   1.000
_cell.angle_alpha   90.00
_cell.angle_beta   90.00
_cell.angle_gamma   90.00
#
_symmetry.space_group_name_H-M   'P 1'
#
loop_
_entity.id
_entity.type
_entity.pdbx_description
1 polymer ?
#
loop_
_entity_poly.entity_id
_entity_poly.type
_entity_poly.pdbx_seq_one_letter_code
_entity_poly.pdbx_strand_id
1 'polypeptide(L)'
;MSEVSFPEPRLGILKGYLCLSCDHGRTHFVVWLMREFGVEKSWTQLLNVSYEHLQLDQFSFPSTLMIPLFMSEDEDVMLLASYGRKEFVLVNKRDNRMDDIGGFDGKYYWPYSYDYVPSLVLPYRN
;
A
#
# COMPACT_ATOMS: atom_id res chain seq x y z
N MET A 1 -26.55 11.40 -8.19
CA MET A 1 -25.84 10.39 -7.39
C MET A 1 -24.36 10.64 -7.62
N SER A 2 -23.65 11.11 -6.61
CA SER A 2 -22.22 11.44 -6.70
C SER A 2 -21.41 10.15 -6.91
N GLU A 3 -20.62 10.14 -7.98
CA GLU A 3 -19.65 9.09 -8.27
C GLU A 3 -18.61 9.09 -7.14
N VAL A 4 -18.68 8.10 -6.25
CA VAL A 4 -17.71 7.94 -5.16
C VAL A 4 -16.40 7.50 -5.80
N SER A 5 -15.45 8.41 -6.00
CA SER A 5 -14.14 8.07 -6.56
C SER A 5 -13.45 7.08 -5.63
N PHE A 6 -13.12 5.91 -6.15
CA PHE A 6 -12.42 4.87 -5.42
C PHE A 6 -10.95 5.28 -5.27
N PRO A 7 -10.26 4.89 -4.18
CA PRO A 7 -8.83 5.05 -4.09
C PRO A 7 -8.18 4.26 -5.23
N GLU A 8 -7.45 4.95 -6.09
CA GLU A 8 -6.71 4.29 -7.17
C GLU A 8 -5.64 3.38 -6.57
N PRO A 9 -5.36 2.22 -7.21
CA PRO A 9 -4.22 1.38 -6.85
C PRO A 9 -2.93 2.19 -6.84
N ARG A 10 -2.09 1.99 -5.83
CA ARG A 10 -0.82 2.70 -5.64
C ARG A 10 0.34 1.80 -5.99
N LEU A 11 1.17 2.26 -6.92
CA LEU A 11 2.47 1.66 -7.20
C LEU A 11 3.54 2.30 -6.31
N GLY A 12 4.52 1.50 -5.92
CA GLY A 12 5.67 1.94 -5.14
C GLY A 12 6.81 0.95 -5.21
N ILE A 13 7.86 1.21 -4.43
CA ILE A 13 8.98 0.30 -4.28
C ILE A 13 9.03 -0.19 -2.84
N LEU A 14 9.08 -1.51 -2.66
CA LEU A 14 9.20 -2.16 -1.36
C LEU A 14 10.32 -3.18 -1.42
N LYS A 15 11.33 -3.02 -0.55
CA LYS A 15 12.54 -3.88 -0.53
C LYS A 15 13.25 -3.97 -1.90
N GLY A 16 13.17 -2.91 -2.70
CA GLY A 16 13.77 -2.85 -4.05
C GLY A 16 12.91 -3.48 -5.16
N TYR A 17 11.75 -4.05 -4.84
CA TYR A 17 10.81 -4.61 -5.81
C TYR A 17 9.64 -3.66 -6.08
N LEU A 18 9.06 -3.74 -7.27
CA LEU A 18 7.83 -3.02 -7.58
C LEU A 18 6.68 -3.62 -6.75
N CYS A 19 5.98 -2.78 -6.00
CA CYS A 19 4.82 -3.17 -5.22
C CYS A 19 3.56 -2.45 -5.71
N LEU A 20 2.42 -3.15 -5.60
CA LEU A 20 1.09 -2.60 -5.83
C LEU A 20 0.29 -2.73 -4.53
N SER A 21 -0.30 -1.64 -4.07
CA SER A 21 -1.21 -1.63 -2.92
C SER A 21 -2.56 -1.08 -3.34
N CYS A 22 -3.65 -1.76 -2.97
CA CYS A 22 -4.98 -1.32 -3.38
C CYS A 22 -6.08 -1.82 -2.43
N ASP A 23 -7.24 -1.19 -2.59
CA ASP A 23 -8.50 -1.64 -2.02
C ASP A 23 -9.05 -2.85 -2.79
N HIS A 24 -9.27 -3.95 -2.08
CA HIS A 24 -10.02 -5.09 -2.61
C HIS A 24 -11.45 -5.06 -2.07
N GLY A 25 -12.40 -4.74 -2.95
CA GLY A 25 -13.83 -4.81 -2.65
C GLY A 25 -14.29 -3.93 -1.48
N ARG A 26 -13.56 -2.86 -1.13
CA ARG A 26 -13.79 -1.97 0.03
C ARG A 26 -13.80 -2.68 1.39
N THR A 27 -13.28 -3.89 1.46
CA THR A 27 -13.28 -4.69 2.69
C THR A 27 -11.86 -5.02 3.12
N HIS A 28 -10.93 -5.07 2.17
CA HIS A 28 -9.56 -5.46 2.44
C HIS A 28 -8.56 -4.49 1.82
N PHE A 29 -7.47 -4.29 2.53
CA PHE A 29 -6.24 -3.72 2.00
C PHE A 29 -5.35 -4.88 1.54
N VAL A 30 -4.92 -4.83 0.27
CA VAL A 30 -4.04 -5.85 -0.31
C VAL A 30 -2.73 -5.23 -0.80
N VAL A 31 -1.65 -5.97 -0.62
CA VAL A 31 -0.32 -5.61 -1.14
C VAL A 31 0.22 -6.77 -1.97
N TRP A 32 0.69 -6.45 -3.17
CA TRP A 32 1.31 -7.35 -4.12
C TRP A 32 2.75 -6.91 -4.40
N LEU A 33 3.64 -7.87 -4.63
CA LEU A 33 5.04 -7.63 -5.02
C LEU A 33 5.33 -8.31 -6.35
N MET A 34 5.94 -7.59 -7.28
CA MET A 34 6.49 -8.14 -8.51
C MET A 34 7.94 -8.55 -8.25
N ARG A 35 8.18 -9.86 -8.12
CA ARG A 35 9.51 -10.40 -7.80
C ARG A 35 10.49 -10.28 -8.97
N GLU A 36 9.98 -10.25 -10.19
CA GLU A 36 10.76 -10.07 -11.41
C GLU A 36 10.13 -9.00 -12.29
N PHE A 37 10.87 -7.92 -12.53
CA PHE A 37 10.34 -6.76 -13.23
C PHE A 37 9.88 -7.11 -14.65
N GLY A 38 8.63 -6.75 -14.98
CA GLY A 38 8.03 -7.00 -16.28
C GLY A 38 7.47 -8.42 -16.47
N VAL A 39 7.65 -9.33 -15.52
CA VAL A 39 7.09 -10.70 -15.60
C VAL A 39 5.78 -10.77 -14.83
N GLU A 40 4.67 -10.83 -15.56
CA GLU A 40 3.30 -10.86 -15.00
C GLU A 40 3.11 -11.98 -13.96
N LYS A 41 3.65 -13.17 -14.23
CA LYS A 41 3.52 -14.33 -13.31
C LYS A 41 4.33 -14.20 -12.02
N SER A 42 5.19 -13.18 -11.91
CA SER A 42 6.02 -12.96 -10.72
C SER A 42 5.31 -12.15 -9.62
N TRP A 43 4.09 -11.67 -9.89
CA TRP A 43 3.27 -11.02 -8.88
C TRP A 43 2.87 -12.03 -7.80
N THR A 44 3.28 -11.75 -6.57
CA THR A 44 2.89 -12.53 -5.39
C THR A 44 2.17 -11.63 -4.38
N GLN A 45 1.05 -12.10 -3.84
CA GLN A 45 0.33 -11.39 -2.79
C GLN A 45 1.11 -11.49 -1.48
N LEU A 46 1.49 -10.35 -0.92
CA LEU A 46 2.22 -10.26 0.34
C LEU A 46 1.31 -10.11 1.54
N LEU A 47 0.23 -9.35 1.38
CA LEU A 47 -0.68 -8.99 2.44
C LEU A 47 -2.12 -8.96 1.92
N ASN A 48 -3.04 -9.47 2.72
CA ASN A 48 -4.47 -9.30 2.55
C ASN A 48 -5.10 -9.21 3.94
N VAL A 49 -5.50 -8.01 4.33
CA VAL A 49 -6.04 -7.72 5.66
C VAL A 49 -7.35 -6.97 5.53
N SER A 50 -8.35 -7.35 6.33
CA SER A 50 -9.62 -6.63 6.34
C SER A 50 -9.51 -5.28 7.06
N TYR A 51 -10.26 -4.29 6.59
CA TYR A 51 -10.38 -2.99 7.27
C TYR A 51 -11.01 -3.13 8.66
N GLU A 52 -11.91 -4.09 8.84
CA GLU A 52 -12.45 -4.44 10.16
C GLU A 52 -11.35 -4.86 11.13
N HIS A 53 -10.43 -5.72 10.69
CA HIS A 53 -9.31 -6.18 11.52
C HIS A 53 -8.31 -5.06 11.80
N LEU A 54 -8.15 -4.14 10.84
CA LEU A 54 -7.44 -2.88 11.03
C LEU A 54 -8.24 -1.84 11.82
N GLN A 55 -9.47 -2.14 12.25
CA GLN A 55 -10.39 -1.24 12.93
C GLN A 55 -10.61 0.09 12.16
N LEU A 56 -10.45 0.09 10.85
CA LEU A 56 -10.61 1.24 9.97
C LEU A 56 -12.07 1.36 9.50
N ASP A 57 -12.59 2.58 9.46
CA ASP A 57 -13.87 2.84 8.81
C ASP A 57 -13.68 2.81 7.28
N GLN A 58 -14.09 1.69 6.68
CA GLN A 58 -14.03 1.43 5.24
C GLN A 58 -14.79 2.45 4.36
N PHE A 59 -15.64 3.30 4.95
CA PHE A 59 -16.48 4.25 4.21
C PHE A 59 -16.00 5.70 4.28
N SER A 60 -15.01 6.02 5.13
CA SER A 60 -14.44 7.36 5.21
C SER A 60 -13.14 7.45 4.43
N PHE A 61 -13.01 8.44 3.56
CA PHE A 61 -11.71 8.85 3.03
C PHE A 61 -11.10 9.86 4.03
N PRO A 62 -9.82 9.75 4.41
CA PRO A 62 -8.74 8.95 3.81
C PRO A 62 -8.48 7.61 4.52
N SER A 63 -9.47 6.98 5.17
CA SER A 63 -9.27 5.76 5.96
C SER A 63 -8.71 4.58 5.19
N THR A 64 -8.92 4.53 3.88
CA THR A 64 -8.35 3.51 2.98
C THR A 64 -6.98 3.88 2.41
N LEU A 65 -6.47 5.09 2.68
CA LEU A 65 -5.13 5.48 2.26
C LEU A 65 -4.09 4.84 3.17
N MET A 66 -3.62 3.67 2.73
CA MET A 66 -2.54 2.93 3.36
C MET A 66 -1.37 2.76 2.41
N ILE A 67 -0.15 2.90 2.93
CA ILE A 67 1.08 2.76 2.15
C ILE A 67 2.02 1.79 2.86
N PRO A 68 2.48 0.73 2.18
CA PRO A 68 3.54 -0.12 2.72
C PRO A 68 4.85 0.66 2.72
N LEU A 69 5.46 0.82 3.89
CA LEU A 69 6.72 1.56 4.06
C LEU A 69 7.93 0.63 4.17
N PHE A 70 7.75 -0.51 4.85
CA PHE A 70 8.83 -1.43 5.14
C PHE A 70 8.34 -2.88 5.20
N MET A 71 9.25 -3.79 4.92
CA MET A 71 9.07 -5.23 5.01
C MET A 71 10.35 -5.83 5.60
N SER A 72 10.20 -6.73 6.57
CA SER A 72 11.31 -7.46 7.18
C SER A 72 12.00 -8.41 6.19
N GLU A 73 13.20 -8.86 6.54
CA GLU A 73 13.98 -9.74 5.66
C GLU A 73 13.29 -11.07 5.37
N ASP A 74 12.65 -11.66 6.38
CA ASP A 74 11.85 -12.89 6.30
C ASP A 74 10.45 -12.66 5.72
N GLU A 75 10.17 -11.44 5.27
CA GLU A 75 8.89 -10.97 4.75
C GLU A 75 7.72 -11.06 5.73
N ASP A 76 7.91 -11.48 6.98
CA ASP A 76 6.81 -11.76 7.92
C ASP A 76 6.20 -10.53 8.56
N VAL A 77 6.98 -9.46 8.69
CA VAL A 77 6.57 -8.20 9.30
C VAL A 77 6.53 -7.10 8.26
N MET A 78 5.42 -6.35 8.23
CA MET A 78 5.25 -5.18 7.37
C MET A 78 4.91 -3.95 8.21
N LEU A 79 5.46 -2.82 7.84
CA LEU A 79 5.09 -1.52 8.39
C LEU A 79 4.23 -0.77 7.39
N LEU A 80 3.05 -0.36 7.82
CA LEU A 80 2.08 0.38 7.01
C LEU A 80 1.88 1.77 7.60
N ALA A 81 1.84 2.80 6.76
CA ALA A 81 1.32 4.11 7.15
C ALA A 81 -0.17 4.14 6.88
N SER A 82 -0.99 4.33 7.91
CA SER A 82 -2.43 4.60 7.78
C SER A 82 -2.68 6.09 7.88
N TYR A 83 -3.07 6.73 6.78
CA TYR A 83 -3.34 8.17 6.76
C TYR A 83 -4.70 8.52 7.35
N GLY A 84 -5.67 7.60 7.33
CA GLY A 84 -6.93 7.75 8.04
C GLY A 84 -6.75 7.93 9.54
N ARG A 85 -5.92 7.06 10.12
CA ARG A 85 -5.62 7.07 11.55
C ARG A 85 -4.51 8.03 11.93
N LYS A 86 -3.69 8.43 10.96
CA LYS A 86 -2.41 9.11 11.20
C LYS A 86 -1.51 8.27 12.11
N GLU A 87 -1.49 6.97 11.87
CA GLU A 87 -0.77 5.99 12.68
C GLU A 87 0.07 5.07 11.79
N PHE A 88 1.12 4.54 12.39
CA PHE A 88 1.89 3.45 11.82
C PHE A 88 1.37 2.13 12.37
N VAL A 89 1.02 1.22 11.46
CA VAL A 89 0.54 -0.12 11.80
C VAL A 89 1.61 -1.13 11.44
N LEU A 90 2.10 -1.85 12.44
CA LEU A 90 2.97 -3.01 12.25
C LEU A 90 2.11 -4.25 12.10
N VAL A 91 2.28 -4.98 11.00
CA VAL A 91 1.55 -6.20 10.71
C VAL A 91 2.51 -7.38 10.74
N ASN A 92 2.30 -8.32 11.67
CA ASN A 92 2.98 -9.60 11.70
C ASN A 92 2.06 -10.67 11.10
N LYS A 93 2.45 -11.20 9.93
CA LYS A 93 1.66 -12.16 9.16
C LYS A 93 1.68 -13.57 9.74
N ARG A 94 2.70 -13.96 10.51
CA ARG A 94 2.76 -15.30 11.13
C ARG A 94 1.65 -15.46 12.17
N ASP A 95 1.46 -14.42 12.97
CA ASP A 95 0.53 -14.45 14.09
C ASP A 95 -0.79 -13.71 13.77
N ASN A 96 -0.92 -13.16 12.56
CA ASN A 96 -1.99 -12.24 12.15
C ASN A 96 -2.20 -11.08 13.16
N ARG A 97 -1.11 -10.68 13.83
CA ARG A 97 -1.11 -9.63 14.86
C ARG A 97 -0.81 -8.28 14.24
N MET A 98 -1.47 -7.27 14.80
CA MET A 98 -1.33 -5.89 14.37
C MET A 98 -1.12 -5.03 15.60
N ASP A 99 -0.02 -4.31 15.58
CA ASP A 99 0.37 -3.41 16.65
C ASP A 99 0.37 -2.00 16.08
N ASP A 100 -0.41 -1.11 16.69
CA ASP A 100 -0.22 0.33 16.48
C ASP A 100 1.06 0.73 17.21
N ILE A 101 2.04 1.20 16.44
CA ILE A 101 3.36 1.56 16.96
C ILE A 101 3.52 3.07 17.16
N GLY A 102 2.46 3.85 16.90
CA GLY A 102 2.40 5.27 17.23
C GLY A 102 1.82 6.14 16.12
N GLY A 103 1.23 7.25 16.56
CA GLY A 103 0.73 8.30 15.70
C GLY A 103 1.85 9.16 15.10
N PHE A 104 1.61 9.70 13.91
CA PHE A 104 2.42 10.75 13.29
C PHE A 104 1.60 12.05 13.19
N ASP A 105 2.25 13.19 13.48
CA ASP A 105 1.62 14.51 13.35
C ASP A 105 1.47 14.88 11.85
N GLY A 106 0.40 14.38 11.25
CA GLY A 106 0.10 14.56 9.83
C GLY A 106 -0.42 15.96 9.53
N LYS A 107 0.47 16.94 9.38
CA LYS A 107 0.15 18.18 8.65
C LYS A 107 0.05 17.88 7.16
N TYR A 108 -1.17 17.59 6.70
CA TYR A 108 -1.58 17.56 5.28
C TYR A 108 -0.59 16.91 4.29
N TYR A 109 -0.02 15.75 4.64
CA TYR A 109 0.73 14.96 3.67
C TYR A 109 -0.26 14.27 2.73
N TRP A 110 -0.56 14.94 1.62
CA TRP A 110 -1.12 14.29 0.44
C TRP A 110 -0.01 13.38 -0.10
N PRO A 111 -0.12 12.04 -0.01
CA PRO A 111 0.98 11.12 -0.34
C PRO A 111 1.26 11.01 -1.84
N TYR A 112 0.89 12.02 -2.63
CA TYR A 112 1.14 12.08 -4.05
C TYR A 112 2.47 12.79 -4.23
N SER A 113 3.58 12.08 -4.02
CA SER A 113 4.80 12.45 -4.71
C SER A 113 4.66 11.92 -6.14
N TYR A 114 4.22 12.79 -7.05
CA TYR A 114 4.51 12.58 -8.46
C TYR A 114 6.00 12.82 -8.64
N ASP A 115 6.82 11.85 -8.21
CA ASP A 115 8.21 11.82 -8.64
C ASP A 115 8.15 11.49 -10.14
N TYR A 116 8.21 12.53 -10.96
CA TYR A 116 8.35 12.38 -12.40
C TYR A 116 9.61 11.56 -12.65
N VAL A 117 9.44 10.26 -12.94
CA VAL A 117 10.50 9.41 -13.43
C VAL A 117 10.48 9.52 -14.96
N PRO A 118 11.51 10.08 -15.61
CA PRO A 118 11.62 10.03 -17.06
C PRO A 118 11.51 8.56 -17.49
N SER A 119 10.54 8.25 -18.35
CA SER A 119 10.33 6.88 -18.79
C SER A 119 11.61 6.34 -19.45
N LEU A 120 12.02 5.12 -19.12
CA LEU A 120 13.09 4.39 -19.83
C LEU A 120 12.65 3.91 -21.24
N VAL A 121 11.51 4.39 -21.74
CA VAL A 121 11.12 4.17 -23.13
C VAL A 121 11.89 5.17 -23.99
N LEU A 122 12.99 4.69 -24.58
CA LEU A 122 13.57 5.37 -25.74
C LEU A 122 12.49 5.44 -26.83
N PRO A 123 12.11 6.63 -27.32
CA PRO A 123 11.32 6.71 -28.54
C PRO A 123 12.21 6.21 -29.68
N TYR A 124 11.99 4.97 -30.12
CA TYR A 124 12.54 4.52 -31.39
C TYR A 124 12.00 5.42 -32.49
N ARG A 125 12.88 6.17 -33.15
CA ARG A 125 12.60 6.76 -34.47
C ARG A 125 12.90 5.70 -35.52
N ASN A 126 11.87 5.26 -36.24
CA ASN A 126 12.01 4.83 -37.64
C ASN A 126 11.53 5.97 -38.53
#